data_AF-A0A536UQ26-F1
#
_entry.id   AF-A0A536UQ26-F1
#
_cell.length_a   1.000
_cell.length_b   1.000
_cell.length_c   1.000
_cell.angle_alpha   90.00
_cell.angle_beta   90.00
_cell.angle_gamma   90.00
#
_symmetry.space_group_name_H-M   'P 1'
#
loop_
_entity.id
_entity.type
_entity.pdbx_description
1 polymer ?
#
loop_
_entity_poly.entity_id
_entity_poly.type
_entity_poly.pdbx_seq_one_letter_code
_entity_poly.pdbx_strand_id
1 'polypeptide(L)'
;DTVARELKVKPEEVLEMETRLSGGDVALEPQGDDGDEASFAPINYLADDHSEPTRVLEAQARDRLSSDGLAQALDVLDPRSRRIVEERWLKVNDDASGGMTLHELAAEYGVSAERIRQIEVAAMKKMRKTLAEMA
;
A
#
# COMPACT_ATOMS: atom_id res chain seq x y z
N ASP A 1 9.99 -8.57 40.90
CA ASP A 1 10.74 -7.38 41.35
C ASP A 1 12.25 -7.62 41.47
N THR A 2 12.69 -8.63 42.24
CA THR A 2 14.14 -8.96 42.38
C THR A 2 14.82 -9.26 41.04
N VAL A 3 14.19 -10.10 40.21
CA VAL A 3 14.70 -10.47 38.87
C VAL A 3 14.82 -9.26 37.93
N ALA A 4 13.83 -8.35 37.96
CA ALA A 4 13.83 -7.14 37.14
C ALA A 4 15.00 -6.20 37.51
N ARG A 5 15.30 -6.08 38.82
CA ARG A 5 16.42 -5.29 39.32
C ARG A 5 17.79 -5.88 38.96
N GLU A 6 17.93 -7.20 39.00
CA GLU A 6 19.17 -7.89 38.60
C GLU A 6 19.44 -7.77 37.10
N LEU A 7 18.39 -7.88 36.28
CA LEU A 7 18.47 -7.80 34.82
C LEU A 7 18.40 -6.36 34.27
N LYS A 8 18.20 -5.36 35.14
CA LYS A 8 18.08 -3.92 34.79
C LYS A 8 16.98 -3.63 33.75
N VAL A 9 15.86 -4.32 33.87
CA VAL A 9 14.69 -4.23 32.99
C VAL A 9 13.46 -3.81 33.80
N LYS A 10 12.39 -3.41 33.14
CA LYS A 10 11.13 -3.09 33.84
C LYS A 10 10.47 -4.39 34.36
N PRO A 11 9.74 -4.34 35.49
CA PRO A 11 8.98 -5.50 35.96
C PRO A 11 7.98 -6.04 34.92
N GLU A 12 7.40 -5.16 34.11
CA GLU A 12 6.49 -5.50 33.00
C GLU A 12 7.20 -6.34 31.92
N GLU A 13 8.46 -6.02 31.61
CA GLU A 13 9.26 -6.76 30.63
C GLU A 13 9.61 -8.16 31.14
N VAL A 14 9.86 -8.31 32.45
CA VAL A 14 10.06 -9.65 33.05
C VAL A 14 8.79 -10.48 32.96
N LEU A 15 7.62 -9.87 33.21
CA LEU A 15 6.34 -10.56 33.16
C LEU A 15 5.95 -10.95 31.72
N GLU A 16 6.21 -10.09 30.75
CA GLU A 16 6.02 -10.40 29.32
C GLU A 16 6.94 -11.55 28.88
N MET A 17 8.22 -11.49 29.25
CA MET A 17 9.19 -12.54 28.93
C MET A 17 8.83 -13.86 29.62
N GLU A 18 8.44 -13.83 30.89
CA GLU A 18 7.97 -15.01 31.62
C GLU A 18 6.72 -15.60 30.94
N THR A 19 5.78 -14.77 30.49
CA THR A 19 4.58 -15.23 29.77
C THR A 19 4.96 -15.91 28.45
N ARG A 20 5.91 -15.34 27.69
CA ARG A 20 6.39 -15.92 26.42
C ARG A 20 7.23 -17.18 26.61
N LEU A 21 8.02 -17.28 27.68
CA LEU A 21 8.90 -18.42 27.96
C LEU A 21 8.22 -19.57 28.71
N SER A 22 7.19 -19.28 29.51
CA SER A 22 6.43 -20.30 30.26
C SER A 22 5.28 -20.90 29.46
N GLY A 23 4.76 -20.17 28.46
CA GLY A 23 3.83 -20.71 27.48
C GLY A 23 4.57 -21.66 26.54
N GLY A 24 4.36 -22.97 26.69
CA GLY A 24 4.86 -23.96 25.74
C GLY A 24 4.22 -23.80 24.36
N ASP A 25 4.91 -24.29 23.32
CA ASP A 25 4.38 -24.28 21.96
C ASP A 25 3.07 -25.07 21.88
N VAL A 26 2.03 -24.44 21.32
CA VAL A 26 0.74 -25.09 21.04
C VAL A 26 0.78 -25.62 19.62
N ALA A 27 0.50 -26.92 19.45
CA ALA A 27 0.35 -27.51 18.12
C ALA A 27 -0.78 -26.80 17.36
N LEU A 28 -0.53 -26.43 16.10
CA LEU A 28 -1.52 -25.76 15.23
C LEU A 28 -2.75 -26.64 14.98
N GLU A 29 -2.50 -27.95 14.87
CA GLU A 29 -3.51 -29.00 14.70
C GLU A 29 -3.15 -30.16 15.65
N PRO A 30 -3.57 -30.10 16.92
CA PRO A 30 -3.38 -31.21 17.83
C PRO A 30 -4.23 -32.39 17.36
N GLN A 31 -3.60 -33.56 17.18
CA GLN A 31 -4.33 -34.81 16.98
C GLN A 31 -5.07 -35.11 18.29
N GLY A 32 -6.42 -35.05 18.27
CA GLY A 32 -7.23 -35.30 19.45
C GLY A 32 -7.04 -36.73 19.98
N ASP A 33 -7.24 -36.93 21.28
CA ASP A 33 -7.50 -38.26 21.83
C ASP A 33 -8.94 -38.66 21.47
N ASP A 34 -9.16 -39.94 21.18
CA ASP A 34 -10.32 -40.55 20.49
C ASP A 34 -11.68 -40.43 21.25
N GLY A 35 -11.80 -39.50 22.22
CA GLY A 35 -12.91 -39.41 23.17
C GLY A 35 -13.59 -38.05 23.33
N ASP A 36 -13.03 -36.94 22.84
CA ASP A 36 -13.65 -35.61 22.95
C ASP A 36 -14.01 -35.04 21.58
N GLU A 37 -15.31 -35.06 21.27
CA GLU A 37 -15.94 -34.71 19.99
C GLU A 37 -15.82 -33.21 19.59
N ALA A 38 -14.98 -32.40 20.25
CA ALA A 38 -14.85 -30.97 19.95
C ALA A 38 -13.53 -30.32 20.44
N SER A 39 -12.37 -30.96 20.24
CA SER A 39 -11.12 -30.22 20.37
C SER A 39 -11.00 -29.18 19.24
N PHE A 40 -11.39 -27.92 19.52
CA PHE A 40 -11.19 -26.81 18.58
C PHE A 40 -9.69 -26.54 18.42
N ALA A 41 -9.12 -27.02 17.32
CA ALA A 41 -7.74 -26.74 16.96
C ALA A 41 -7.53 -25.25 16.66
N PRO A 42 -6.37 -24.67 17.00
CA PRO A 42 -6.04 -23.28 16.67
C PRO A 42 -6.28 -22.89 15.21
N ILE A 43 -6.02 -23.80 14.28
CA ILE A 43 -6.26 -23.58 12.84
C ILE A 43 -7.72 -23.23 12.49
N ASN A 44 -8.70 -23.59 13.33
CA ASN A 44 -10.12 -23.34 13.06
C ASN A 44 -10.56 -21.88 13.31
N TYR A 45 -9.77 -21.09 14.05
CA TYR A 45 -10.09 -19.69 14.37
C TYR A 45 -8.96 -18.71 14.03
N LEU A 46 -7.78 -19.21 13.67
CA LEU A 46 -6.70 -18.38 13.12
C LEU A 46 -7.05 -18.00 11.68
N ALA A 47 -7.50 -16.76 11.47
CA ALA A 47 -7.71 -16.20 10.15
C ALA A 47 -6.39 -15.70 9.56
N ASP A 48 -6.19 -15.93 8.26
CA ASP A 48 -5.12 -15.30 7.48
C ASP A 48 -5.73 -14.28 6.53
N ASP A 49 -5.72 -13.01 6.95
CA ASP A 49 -6.25 -11.90 6.16
C ASP A 49 -5.49 -11.66 4.85
N HIS A 50 -4.27 -12.17 4.69
CA HIS A 50 -3.47 -11.94 3.48
C HIS A 50 -3.78 -12.92 2.35
N SER A 51 -4.11 -14.17 2.69
CA SER A 51 -4.41 -15.22 1.71
C SER A 51 -5.90 -15.29 1.34
N GLU A 52 -6.73 -14.44 1.92
CA GLU A 52 -8.15 -14.36 1.58
C GLU A 52 -8.33 -14.12 0.07
N PRO A 53 -9.11 -14.96 -0.65
CA PRO A 53 -9.24 -14.87 -2.10
C PRO A 53 -9.67 -13.49 -2.60
N THR A 54 -10.53 -12.81 -1.85
CA THR A 54 -11.00 -11.45 -2.16
C THR A 54 -9.86 -10.43 -2.07
N ARG A 55 -8.97 -10.56 -1.09
CA ARG A 55 -7.79 -9.69 -0.90
C ARG A 55 -6.75 -9.90 -1.99
N VAL A 56 -6.52 -11.15 -2.37
CA VAL A 56 -5.62 -11.50 -3.48
C VAL A 56 -6.14 -10.91 -4.80
N LEU A 57 -7.45 -11.02 -5.07
CA LEU A 57 -8.06 -10.44 -6.26
C LEU A 57 -8.04 -8.90 -6.23
N GLU A 58 -8.28 -8.28 -5.08
CA GLU A 58 -8.19 -6.83 -4.88
C GLU A 58 -6.76 -6.32 -5.16
N ALA A 59 -5.74 -7.01 -4.64
CA ALA A 59 -4.34 -6.69 -4.89
C ALA A 59 -3.99 -6.78 -6.37
N GLN A 60 -4.38 -7.88 -7.04
CA GLN A 60 -4.16 -8.04 -8.48
C GLN A 60 -4.87 -6.96 -9.31
N ALA A 61 -6.09 -6.59 -8.95
CA ALA A 61 -6.82 -5.52 -9.63
C ALA A 61 -6.11 -4.17 -9.45
N ARG A 62 -5.63 -3.88 -8.24
CA ARG A 62 -4.87 -2.66 -7.94
C ARG A 62 -3.56 -2.60 -8.74
N ASP A 63 -2.85 -3.71 -8.86
CA ASP A 63 -1.60 -3.80 -9.64
C ASP A 63 -1.83 -3.60 -11.14
N ARG A 64 -2.91 -4.16 -11.69
CA ARG A 64 -3.30 -3.91 -13.09
C ARG A 64 -3.66 -2.44 -13.33
N LEU A 65 -4.40 -1.82 -12.40
CA LEU A 65 -4.75 -0.41 -12.49
C LEU A 65 -3.52 0.52 -12.39
N SER A 66 -2.56 0.20 -11.51
CA SER A 66 -1.35 1.01 -11.31
C SER A 66 -0.36 0.90 -12.47
N SER A 67 -0.35 -0.24 -13.18
CA SER A 67 0.51 -0.48 -14.35
C SER A 67 -0.23 -0.17 -15.66
N ASP A 68 -0.91 -1.15 -16.23
CA ASP A 68 -1.58 -1.07 -17.54
C ASP A 68 -2.63 0.05 -17.58
N GLY A 69 -3.37 0.22 -16.48
CA GLY A 69 -4.36 1.29 -16.35
C GLY A 69 -3.74 2.68 -16.46
N LEU A 70 -2.61 2.91 -15.77
CA LEU A 70 -1.90 4.18 -15.83
C LEU A 70 -1.33 4.46 -17.23
N ALA A 71 -0.74 3.45 -17.87
CA ALA A 71 -0.21 3.56 -19.23
C ALA A 71 -1.32 3.94 -20.23
N GLN A 72 -2.46 3.27 -20.19
CA GLN A 72 -3.61 3.59 -21.05
C GLN A 72 -4.20 4.98 -20.75
N ALA A 73 -4.28 5.36 -19.47
CA ALA A 73 -4.76 6.68 -19.08
C ALA A 73 -3.87 7.82 -19.61
N LEU A 74 -2.55 7.61 -19.62
CA LEU A 74 -1.60 8.54 -20.25
C LEU A 74 -1.76 8.56 -21.77
N ASP A 75 -2.06 7.42 -22.38
CA ASP A 75 -2.23 7.32 -23.84
C ASP A 75 -3.43 8.08 -24.39
N VAL A 76 -4.47 8.23 -23.57
CA VAL A 76 -5.67 9.01 -23.91
C VAL A 76 -5.40 10.53 -23.91
N LEU A 77 -4.32 11.00 -23.28
CA LEU A 77 -3.95 12.41 -23.28
C LEU A 77 -3.29 12.83 -24.59
N ASP A 78 -3.54 14.08 -25.00
CA ASP A 78 -2.78 14.69 -26.09
C ASP A 78 -1.30 14.88 -25.67
N PRO A 79 -0.36 14.96 -26.63
CA PRO A 79 1.08 15.00 -26.33
C PRO A 79 1.49 16.11 -25.37
N ARG A 80 0.81 17.27 -25.42
CA ARG A 80 1.12 18.41 -24.56
C ARG A 80 0.66 18.16 -23.13
N SER A 81 -0.59 17.70 -22.97
CA SER A 81 -1.14 17.34 -21.66
C SER A 81 -0.35 16.21 -21.00
N ARG A 82 0.02 15.18 -21.78
CA ARG A 82 0.83 14.06 -21.31
C ARG A 82 2.15 14.53 -20.74
N ARG A 83 2.90 15.31 -21.52
CA ARG A 83 4.21 15.83 -21.08
C ARG A 83 4.11 16.67 -19.81
N ILE A 84 3.10 17.54 -19.70
CA ILE A 84 2.88 18.33 -18.48
C ILE A 84 2.67 17.43 -17.25
N VAL A 85 1.90 16.34 -17.38
CA VAL A 85 1.67 15.40 -16.27
C VAL A 85 2.94 14.61 -15.95
N GLU A 86 3.64 14.09 -16.96
CA GLU A 86 4.88 13.32 -16.79
C GLU A 86 5.96 14.12 -16.07
N GLU A 87 6.26 15.34 -16.55
CA GLU A 87 7.29 16.21 -15.95
C GLU A 87 6.97 16.63 -14.52
N ARG A 88 5.69 16.66 -14.15
CA ARG A 88 5.25 17.10 -12.82
C ARG A 88 5.07 16.00 -11.79
N TRP A 89 4.72 14.79 -12.24
CA TRP A 89 4.29 13.71 -11.34
C TRP A 89 5.08 12.42 -11.51
N LEU A 90 5.66 12.17 -12.68
CA LEU A 90 6.40 10.93 -12.96
C LEU A 90 7.92 11.13 -12.95
N LYS A 91 8.39 12.31 -13.38
CA LYS A 91 9.81 12.69 -13.35
C LYS A 91 10.15 13.41 -12.05
N VAL A 92 9.75 12.81 -10.93
CA VAL A 92 10.00 13.32 -9.59
C VAL A 92 10.86 12.28 -8.86
N ASN A 93 11.87 12.75 -8.14
CA ASN A 93 12.71 11.91 -7.29
C ASN A 93 11.95 11.44 -6.04
N ASP A 94 12.49 10.44 -5.34
CA ASP A 94 11.88 9.88 -4.12
C ASP A 94 11.66 10.92 -3.00
N ASP A 95 12.42 12.02 -3.01
CA ASP A 95 12.30 13.14 -2.06
C ASP A 95 11.33 14.24 -2.52
N ALA A 96 10.49 13.95 -3.52
CA ALA A 96 9.58 14.88 -4.18
C ALA A 96 10.26 16.07 -4.91
N SER A 97 11.57 16.00 -5.12
CA SER A 97 12.32 17.00 -5.90
C SER A 97 12.41 16.65 -7.39
N GLY A 98 12.84 17.59 -8.23
CA GLY A 98 13.17 17.33 -9.64
C GLY A 98 12.03 17.47 -10.65
N GLY A 99 10.77 17.47 -10.20
CA GLY A 99 9.64 17.75 -11.09
C GLY A 99 9.62 19.20 -11.58
N MET A 100 9.29 19.42 -12.86
CA MET A 100 9.22 20.77 -13.41
C MET A 100 8.11 21.58 -12.75
N THR A 101 8.39 22.84 -12.44
CA THR A 101 7.40 23.77 -11.89
C THR A 101 6.44 24.27 -12.97
N LEU A 102 5.28 24.79 -12.55
CA LEU A 102 4.33 25.45 -13.44
C LEU A 102 4.96 26.61 -14.23
N HIS A 103 5.92 27.32 -13.64
CA HIS A 103 6.59 28.47 -14.26
C HIS A 103 7.58 28.03 -15.33
N GLU A 104 8.34 26.96 -15.11
CA GLU A 104 9.27 26.42 -16.11
C GLU A 104 8.53 25.88 -17.34
N LEU A 105 7.46 25.10 -17.12
CA LEU A 105 6.61 24.62 -18.22
C LEU A 105 5.91 25.78 -18.95
N ALA A 106 5.48 26.81 -18.22
CA ALA A 106 4.89 28.01 -18.80
C ALA A 106 5.88 28.76 -19.71
N ALA A 107 7.12 28.91 -19.26
CA ALA A 107 8.20 29.51 -20.04
C ALA A 107 8.52 28.69 -21.30
N GLU A 108 8.59 27.35 -21.20
CA GLU A 108 8.86 26.47 -22.34
C GLU A 108 7.75 26.55 -23.40
N TYR A 109 6.49 26.50 -22.98
CA TYR A 109 5.34 26.53 -23.88
C TYR A 109 4.90 27.95 -24.29
N GLY A 110 5.55 29.00 -23.77
CA GLY A 110 5.18 30.39 -24.05
C GLY A 110 3.77 30.77 -23.60
N VAL A 111 3.28 30.20 -22.50
CA VAL A 111 1.95 30.46 -21.95
C VAL A 111 2.03 30.86 -20.47
N SER A 112 0.92 31.25 -19.85
CA SER A 112 0.90 31.54 -18.41
C SER A 112 0.94 30.27 -17.55
N ALA A 113 1.47 30.37 -16.32
CA ALA A 113 1.46 29.29 -15.34
C ALA A 113 0.04 28.79 -15.03
N GLU A 114 -0.94 29.71 -14.97
CA GLU A 114 -2.35 29.36 -14.80
C GLU A 114 -2.89 28.55 -16.00
N ARG A 115 -2.43 28.84 -17.22
CA ARG A 115 -2.81 28.03 -18.38
C ARG A 115 -2.28 26.60 -18.30
N ILE A 116 -1.04 26.41 -17.85
CA ILE A 116 -0.47 25.07 -17.60
C ILE A 116 -1.28 24.34 -16.51
N ARG A 117 -1.63 25.02 -15.42
CA ARG A 117 -2.48 24.46 -14.35
C ARG A 117 -3.84 24.00 -14.87
N GLN A 118 -4.49 24.78 -15.72
CA GLN A 118 -5.77 24.39 -16.32
C GLN A 118 -5.65 23.13 -17.17
N ILE A 119 -4.58 23.04 -17.99
CA ILE A 119 -4.31 21.86 -18.82
C ILE A 119 -4.08 20.63 -17.93
N GLU A 120 -3.27 20.76 -16.89
CA GLU A 120 -3.02 19.68 -15.93
C GLU A 120 -4.33 19.20 -15.27
N VAL A 121 -5.16 20.11 -14.75
CA VAL A 121 -6.42 19.73 -14.09
C VAL A 121 -7.35 19.00 -15.05
N ALA A 122 -7.42 19.44 -16.30
CA ALA A 122 -8.20 18.77 -17.34
C ALA A 122 -7.63 17.38 -17.68
N ALA A 123 -6.30 17.26 -17.81
CA ALA A 123 -5.61 16.00 -18.05
C ALA A 123 -5.85 15.00 -16.93
N MET A 124 -5.64 15.41 -15.67
CA MET A 124 -5.89 14.58 -14.49
C MET A 124 -7.36 14.14 -14.37
N LYS A 125 -8.30 15.00 -14.75
CA LYS A 125 -9.72 14.64 -14.81
C LYS A 125 -9.98 13.56 -15.88
N LYS A 126 -9.34 13.67 -17.05
CA LYS A 126 -9.46 12.69 -18.12
C LYS A 126 -8.86 11.33 -17.72
N MET A 127 -7.66 11.33 -17.15
CA MET A 127 -7.01 10.11 -16.65
C MET A 127 -7.85 9.40 -15.59
N ARG A 128 -8.36 10.13 -14.59
CA ARG A 128 -9.24 9.55 -13.56
C ARG A 128 -10.49 8.90 -14.15
N LYS A 129 -11.08 9.52 -15.18
CA LYS A 129 -12.25 8.94 -15.86
C LYS A 129 -11.88 7.62 -16.54
N THR A 130 -10.78 7.59 -17.29
CA THR A 130 -10.30 6.37 -17.94
C THR A 130 -9.99 5.26 -16.94
N LEU A 131 -9.29 5.58 -15.84
CA LEU A 131 -9.02 4.60 -14.78
C LEU A 131 -10.30 4.06 -14.12
N ALA A 132 -11.30 4.92 -13.91
CA ALA A 132 -12.59 4.50 -13.34
C ALA A 132 -13.43 3.64 -14.30
N GLU A 133 -13.24 3.77 -15.61
CA GLU A 133 -13.87 2.88 -16.62
C GLU A 133 -13.17 1.52 -16.72
N MET A 134 -11.92 1.43 -16.26
CA MET A 134 -11.12 0.19 -16.25
C MET A 134 -11.18 -0.59 -14.93
N ALA A 135 -11.70 0.04 -13.86
CA ALA A 135 -11.93 -0.56 -12.56
C ALA A 135 -13.27 -1.31 -12.51
#